data_AF-A0A949NVZ4-F1
#
_entry.id   AF-A0A949NVZ4-F1
#
_cell.length_a   1.000
_cell.length_b   1.000
_cell.length_c   1.000
_cell.angle_alpha   90.00
_cell.angle_beta   90.00
_cell.angle_gamma   90.00
#
_symmetry.space_group_name_H-M   'P 1'
#
loop_
_entity.id
_entity.type
_entity.pdbx_description
1 polymer ?
#
loop_
_entity_poly.entity_id
_entity_poly.type
_entity_poly.pdbx_seq_one_letter_code
_entity_poly.pdbx_strand_id
1 'polypeptide(L)'
;MELFSSKEVRQFTTELMNKINGDIQSFSDQKIKGCDDDEWVEYYYSKYSLYPIVLYENNITQSMIEEKIKEYNHWHKHNQFENEYFMIDGYCIIFTIPYDGSAELLKLKPSTYIMTSFEVVNLVCPSDDNYGEISLEFKYTNQELKEKDNPKQFVDGQFRNKFDSYKKMIGYVNSEIESFNSSIRDKIKHYLNERRKKATDYEMISEKLNIPLQMSSNAPNISPIPLKRIERLPKVSLPQNRPVPKEYSISDSDYKNINRIIHTSCTAMEDTARTFNKIGEEELRDIIISNLSTHYIQQVTGETFRKVGKTDIHVSFENKSAFIGECKIWHGIKNFEEAIKQLMGYSTWKDTKTSLIIFNKKNKDFGSIRLVIEKWIKDNTKRYSQENANVWQCVLHRKDINEDINLCVMIYDITI
;
A
#
# COMPACT_ATOMS: atom_id res chain seq x y z
N MET A 1 -15.59 29.73 -20.22
CA MET A 1 -14.35 28.92 -20.15
C MET A 1 -14.29 28.06 -21.40
N GLU A 2 -13.11 27.85 -21.99
CA GLU A 2 -12.96 26.96 -23.16
C GLU A 2 -12.34 25.63 -22.73
N LEU A 3 -12.96 24.52 -23.13
CA LEU A 3 -12.45 23.17 -22.91
C LEU A 3 -11.53 22.72 -24.06
N PHE A 4 -10.68 21.72 -23.80
CA PHE A 4 -9.78 21.10 -24.78
C PHE A 4 -8.82 22.06 -25.51
N SER A 5 -8.55 23.22 -24.93
CA SER A 5 -7.76 24.30 -25.56
C SER A 5 -6.37 24.48 -24.96
N SER A 6 -6.04 23.77 -23.88
CA SER A 6 -4.77 23.95 -23.20
C SER A 6 -3.65 23.12 -23.84
N LYS A 7 -3.10 22.16 -23.11
CA LYS A 7 -1.94 21.37 -23.49
C LYS A 7 -2.36 20.09 -24.21
N GLU A 8 -1.52 19.61 -25.13
CA GLU A 8 -1.74 18.32 -25.78
C GLU A 8 -1.70 17.14 -24.78
N VAL A 9 -2.61 16.17 -24.95
CA VAL A 9 -2.66 14.95 -24.14
C VAL A 9 -1.31 14.23 -24.16
N ARG A 10 -0.70 14.06 -25.34
CA ARG A 10 0.63 13.45 -25.49
C ARG A 10 1.72 14.16 -24.68
N GLN A 11 1.72 15.49 -24.68
CA GLN A 11 2.72 16.26 -23.93
C GLN A 11 2.47 16.18 -22.43
N PHE A 12 1.20 16.10 -21.99
CA PHE A 12 0.84 15.87 -20.59
C PHE A 12 1.26 14.49 -20.11
N THR A 13 0.92 13.41 -20.83
CA THR A 13 1.29 12.04 -20.45
C THR A 13 2.80 11.84 -20.46
N THR A 14 3.52 12.46 -21.39
CA THR A 14 5.00 12.43 -21.44
C THR A 14 5.61 13.07 -20.20
N GLU A 15 5.07 14.18 -19.70
CA GLU A 15 5.55 14.79 -18.46
C GLU A 15 5.30 13.91 -17.24
N LEU A 16 4.17 13.21 -17.18
CA LEU A 16 3.90 12.23 -16.12
C LEU A 16 4.94 11.10 -16.18
N MET A 17 5.22 10.55 -17.36
CA MET A 17 6.25 9.51 -17.52
C MET A 17 7.65 10.00 -17.16
N ASN A 18 8.00 11.24 -17.51
CA ASN A 18 9.29 11.82 -17.16
C ASN A 18 9.44 11.99 -15.63
N LYS A 19 8.36 12.36 -14.93
CA LYS A 19 8.35 12.41 -13.46
C LYS A 19 8.57 11.03 -12.85
N ILE A 20 7.89 10.01 -13.36
CA ILE A 20 8.06 8.61 -12.93
C ILE A 20 9.51 8.15 -13.16
N ASN A 21 10.03 8.37 -14.36
CA ASN A 21 11.40 8.00 -14.69
C ASN A 21 12.42 8.72 -13.79
N GLY A 22 12.27 10.04 -13.60
CA GLY A 22 13.15 10.81 -12.73
C GLY A 22 13.15 10.30 -11.29
N ASP A 23 11.98 9.96 -10.75
CA ASP A 23 11.84 9.38 -9.42
C ASP A 23 12.54 8.01 -9.33
N ILE A 24 12.30 7.11 -10.30
CA ILE A 24 12.96 5.79 -10.36
C ILE A 24 14.48 5.92 -10.49
N GLN A 25 14.98 6.82 -11.36
CA GLN A 25 16.42 7.01 -11.53
C GLN A 25 17.10 7.53 -10.25
N SER A 26 16.37 8.24 -9.40
CA SER A 26 16.86 8.74 -8.10
C SER A 26 17.01 7.65 -7.02
N PHE A 27 16.54 6.41 -7.28
CA PHE A 27 16.68 5.32 -6.32
C PHE A 27 18.16 5.03 -6.07
N SER A 28 18.52 4.76 -4.81
CA SER A 28 19.85 4.25 -4.48
C SER A 28 20.03 2.82 -4.99
N ASP A 29 21.28 2.37 -5.17
CA ASP A 29 21.56 1.01 -5.63
C ASP A 29 21.00 -0.05 -4.68
N GLN A 30 21.06 0.21 -3.36
CA GLN A 30 20.43 -0.64 -2.35
C GLN A 30 18.90 -0.70 -2.51
N LYS A 31 18.26 0.44 -2.83
CA LYS A 31 16.80 0.53 -2.98
C LYS A 31 16.31 -0.21 -4.22
N ILE A 32 16.97 -0.06 -5.38
CA ILE A 32 16.54 -0.74 -6.62
C ILE A 32 16.78 -2.25 -6.58
N LYS A 33 17.77 -2.72 -5.81
CA LYS A 33 18.07 -4.14 -5.62
C LYS A 33 17.10 -4.85 -4.70
N GLY A 34 16.61 -4.16 -3.67
CA GLY A 34 15.58 -4.66 -2.75
C GLY A 34 14.14 -4.32 -3.17
N CYS A 35 13.95 -3.81 -4.38
CA CYS A 35 12.67 -3.39 -4.94
C CYS A 35 11.90 -4.59 -5.47
N ASP A 36 10.68 -4.82 -4.98
CA ASP A 36 9.70 -5.64 -5.69
C ASP A 36 9.14 -4.82 -6.87
N ASP A 37 9.40 -5.29 -8.09
CA ASP A 37 8.95 -4.60 -9.29
C ASP A 37 7.43 -4.49 -9.36
N ASP A 38 6.69 -5.51 -8.92
CA ASP A 38 5.24 -5.50 -9.02
C ASP A 38 4.61 -4.55 -8.00
N GLU A 39 5.16 -4.43 -6.79
CA GLU A 39 4.72 -3.42 -5.80
C GLU A 39 4.96 -1.98 -6.28
N TRP A 40 6.15 -1.70 -6.82
CA TRP A 40 6.46 -0.35 -7.32
C TRP A 40 5.71 -0.01 -8.60
N VAL A 41 5.46 -0.99 -9.46
CA VAL A 41 4.56 -0.84 -10.60
C VAL A 41 3.16 -0.46 -10.11
N GLU A 42 2.62 -1.13 -9.10
CA GLU A 42 1.28 -0.81 -8.57
C GLU A 42 1.24 0.56 -7.89
N TYR A 43 2.28 0.93 -7.16
CA TYR A 43 2.39 2.26 -6.54
C TYR A 43 2.40 3.38 -7.59
N TYR A 44 3.24 3.28 -8.62
CA TYR A 44 3.27 4.30 -9.67
C TYR A 44 2.01 4.25 -10.55
N TYR A 45 1.46 3.06 -10.80
CA TYR A 45 0.18 2.91 -11.50
C TYR A 45 -0.93 3.65 -10.76
N SER A 46 -1.18 3.32 -9.49
CA SER A 46 -2.25 3.93 -8.70
C SER A 46 -2.09 5.46 -8.53
N LYS A 47 -0.85 5.95 -8.48
CA LYS A 47 -0.55 7.37 -8.32
C LYS A 47 -0.70 8.19 -9.60
N TYR A 48 -0.40 7.59 -10.77
CA TYR A 48 -0.33 8.32 -12.05
C TYR A 48 -1.37 7.85 -13.08
N SER A 49 -2.15 6.82 -12.79
CA SER A 49 -3.29 6.42 -13.61
C SER A 49 -4.32 7.54 -13.63
N LEU A 50 -4.85 7.82 -14.81
CA LEU A 50 -5.86 8.85 -15.02
C LEU A 50 -7.21 8.17 -15.25
N TYR A 51 -8.27 8.71 -14.68
CA TYR A 51 -9.61 8.16 -14.86
C TYR A 51 -10.25 8.80 -16.10
N PRO A 52 -10.59 8.02 -17.14
CA PRO A 52 -11.31 8.54 -18.30
C PRO A 52 -12.60 9.25 -17.89
N ILE A 53 -13.01 10.26 -18.67
CA ILE A 53 -14.21 11.05 -18.37
C ILE A 53 -15.44 10.22 -18.70
N VAL A 54 -16.36 10.09 -17.74
CA VAL A 54 -17.65 9.43 -17.93
C VAL A 54 -18.76 10.48 -17.81
N LEU A 55 -19.65 10.55 -18.80
CA LEU A 55 -20.79 11.47 -18.81
C LEU A 55 -22.06 10.74 -18.38
N TYR A 56 -22.82 11.32 -17.47
CA TYR A 56 -24.10 10.76 -17.01
C TYR A 56 -25.27 11.36 -17.80
N GLU A 57 -25.44 10.90 -19.05
CA GLU A 57 -26.42 11.45 -20.01
C GLU A 57 -27.88 11.38 -19.50
N ASN A 58 -28.21 10.36 -18.70
CA ASN A 58 -29.56 10.19 -18.15
C ASN A 58 -29.89 11.16 -17.00
N ASN A 59 -28.89 11.89 -16.50
CA ASN A 59 -29.01 12.77 -15.33
C ASN A 59 -28.83 14.25 -15.70
N ILE A 60 -28.90 14.59 -16.99
CA ILE A 60 -28.81 15.98 -17.46
C ILE A 60 -30.01 16.77 -16.93
N THR A 61 -29.72 17.91 -16.31
CA THR A 61 -30.74 18.85 -15.82
C THR A 61 -30.73 20.13 -16.64
N GLN A 62 -31.86 20.83 -16.63
CA GLN A 62 -32.05 22.08 -17.36
C GLN A 62 -32.58 23.16 -16.43
N SER A 63 -32.08 24.38 -16.58
CA SER A 63 -32.60 25.59 -15.91
C SER A 63 -32.75 26.72 -16.92
N MET A 64 -33.59 27.70 -16.58
CA MET A 64 -33.89 28.84 -17.45
C MET A 64 -33.85 30.13 -16.65
N ILE A 65 -33.25 31.17 -17.24
CA ILE A 65 -33.10 32.50 -16.66
C ILE A 65 -33.54 33.53 -17.70
N GLU A 66 -34.33 34.52 -17.30
CA GLU A 66 -34.65 35.67 -18.16
C GLU A 66 -33.47 36.66 -18.18
N GLU A 67 -33.02 37.06 -19.37
CA GLU A 67 -31.89 37.98 -19.54
C GLU A 67 -32.08 38.85 -20.80
N LYS A 68 -31.43 40.02 -20.83
CA LYS A 68 -31.31 40.84 -22.04
C LYS A 68 -30.21 40.29 -22.94
N ILE A 69 -30.58 39.85 -24.15
CA ILE A 69 -29.66 39.31 -25.16
C ILE A 69 -29.16 40.43 -26.06
N LYS A 70 -27.85 40.44 -26.34
CA LYS A 70 -27.19 41.37 -27.25
C LYS A 70 -27.32 40.87 -28.69
N GLU A 71 -28.20 41.49 -29.47
CA GLU A 71 -28.42 41.16 -30.87
C GLU A 71 -27.73 42.17 -31.78
N TYR A 72 -27.05 41.70 -32.82
CA TYR A 72 -26.34 42.57 -33.76
C TYR A 72 -27.30 43.28 -34.70
N ASN A 73 -27.18 44.60 -34.80
CA ASN A 73 -27.98 45.37 -35.75
C ASN A 73 -27.40 45.25 -37.15
N HIS A 74 -28.08 44.53 -38.03
CA HIS A 74 -27.64 44.33 -39.42
C HIS A 74 -27.50 45.65 -40.19
N TRP A 75 -28.27 46.68 -39.83
CA TRP A 75 -28.22 48.00 -40.46
C TRP A 75 -26.97 48.79 -40.11
N HIS A 76 -26.28 48.48 -39.01
CA HIS A 76 -25.01 49.12 -38.66
C HIS A 76 -23.92 48.93 -39.72
N LYS A 77 -23.96 47.80 -40.46
CA LYS A 77 -23.06 47.57 -41.60
C LYS A 77 -23.27 48.57 -42.75
N HIS A 78 -24.48 49.11 -42.87
CA HIS A 78 -24.88 50.03 -43.93
C HIS A 78 -24.93 51.49 -43.46
N ASN A 79 -25.07 51.72 -42.16
CA ASN A 79 -25.12 53.04 -41.55
C ASN A 79 -24.36 53.05 -40.20
N GLN A 80 -23.18 53.68 -40.17
CA GLN A 80 -22.33 53.75 -38.98
C GLN A 80 -22.90 54.62 -37.85
N PHE A 81 -23.99 55.36 -38.10
CA PHE A 81 -24.72 56.13 -37.08
C PHE A 81 -25.78 55.31 -36.35
N GLU A 82 -26.11 54.10 -36.84
CA GLU A 82 -26.98 53.17 -36.12
C GLU A 82 -26.25 52.53 -34.95
N ASN A 83 -26.97 52.12 -33.91
CA ASN A 83 -26.34 51.35 -32.84
C ASN A 83 -25.91 49.98 -33.38
N GLU A 84 -24.69 49.55 -33.06
CA GLU A 84 -24.15 48.27 -33.50
C GLU A 84 -24.92 47.06 -32.93
N TYR A 85 -25.51 47.22 -31.75
CA TYR A 85 -26.27 46.18 -31.07
C TYR A 85 -27.53 46.72 -30.37
N PHE A 86 -28.53 45.85 -30.26
CA PHE A 86 -29.71 46.05 -29.42
C PHE A 86 -29.74 45.06 -28.26
N MET A 87 -30.32 45.49 -27.13
CA MET A 87 -30.53 44.63 -25.96
C MET A 87 -32.01 44.22 -25.90
N ILE A 88 -32.30 42.96 -26.23
CA ILE A 88 -33.67 42.46 -26.42
C ILE A 88 -34.00 41.43 -25.34
N ASP A 89 -35.27 41.35 -24.92
CA ASP A 89 -35.72 40.34 -23.95
C ASP A 89 -35.59 38.93 -24.51
N GLY A 90 -34.96 38.05 -23.74
CA GLY A 90 -34.78 36.66 -24.10
C GLY A 90 -34.58 35.75 -22.91
N TYR A 91 -34.29 34.49 -23.23
CA TYR A 91 -34.12 33.42 -22.27
C TYR A 91 -32.74 32.80 -22.44
N CYS A 92 -32.05 32.63 -21.33
CA CYS A 92 -30.85 31.82 -21.20
C CYS A 92 -31.25 30.45 -20.65
N ILE A 93 -31.02 29.40 -21.44
CA ILE A 93 -31.27 28.01 -21.04
C ILE A 93 -29.91 27.36 -20.77
N ILE A 94 -29.75 26.83 -19.55
CA ILE A 94 -28.52 26.20 -19.08
C ILE A 94 -28.77 24.71 -18.94
N PHE A 95 -27.99 23.91 -19.66
CA PHE A 95 -27.93 22.47 -19.49
C PHE A 95 -26.76 22.10 -18.60
N THR A 96 -27.04 21.42 -17.48
CA THR A 96 -26.03 20.92 -16.56
C THR A 96 -25.87 19.42 -16.77
N ILE A 97 -24.67 19.02 -17.20
CA ILE A 97 -24.30 17.64 -17.53
C ILE A 97 -23.40 17.10 -16.41
N PRO A 98 -23.89 16.15 -15.60
CA PRO A 98 -23.06 15.48 -14.61
C PRO A 98 -22.00 14.59 -15.27
N TYR A 99 -20.79 14.57 -14.70
CA TYR A 99 -19.68 13.73 -15.16
C TYR A 99 -18.81 13.26 -14.00
N ASP A 100 -17.98 12.26 -14.28
CA ASP A 100 -16.95 11.76 -13.37
C ASP A 100 -15.64 11.51 -14.14
N GLY A 101 -14.55 11.29 -13.42
CA GLY A 101 -13.20 11.10 -13.95
C GLY A 101 -12.26 12.27 -13.69
N SER A 102 -11.06 12.21 -14.26
CA SER A 102 -10.02 13.20 -14.01
C SER A 102 -10.35 14.54 -14.71
N ALA A 103 -10.81 15.55 -13.95
CA ALA A 103 -11.25 16.85 -14.48
C ALA A 103 -10.19 17.58 -15.33
N GLU A 104 -8.91 17.35 -15.05
CA GLU A 104 -7.80 17.93 -15.83
C GLU A 104 -7.86 17.53 -17.31
N LEU A 105 -8.43 16.35 -17.62
CA LEU A 105 -8.59 15.84 -18.98
C LEU A 105 -9.49 16.72 -19.84
N LEU A 106 -10.48 17.41 -19.26
CA LEU A 106 -11.37 18.33 -19.98
C LEU A 106 -10.65 19.58 -20.48
N LYS A 107 -9.43 19.85 -19.99
CA LYS A 107 -8.60 20.96 -20.47
C LYS A 107 -7.67 20.53 -21.59
N LEU A 108 -7.38 19.24 -21.73
CA LEU A 108 -6.35 18.72 -22.63
C LEU A 108 -6.85 18.58 -24.06
N LYS A 109 -5.97 18.82 -25.02
CA LYS A 109 -6.26 18.67 -26.44
C LYS A 109 -5.77 17.29 -26.94
N PRO A 110 -6.65 16.42 -27.47
CA PRO A 110 -6.22 15.16 -28.06
C PRO A 110 -5.54 15.37 -29.42
N SER A 111 -4.77 14.38 -29.88
CA SER A 111 -4.10 14.40 -31.19
C SER A 111 -5.10 14.37 -32.35
N THR A 112 -6.16 13.58 -32.22
CA THR A 112 -7.33 13.62 -33.10
C THR A 112 -8.37 14.51 -32.44
N TYR A 113 -8.71 15.64 -33.06
CA TYR A 113 -9.60 16.63 -32.46
C TYR A 113 -10.60 17.21 -33.47
N ILE A 114 -11.72 17.69 -32.96
CA ILE A 114 -12.74 18.40 -33.75
C ILE A 114 -12.39 19.88 -33.79
N MET A 115 -12.37 20.47 -34.99
CA MET A 115 -12.08 21.88 -35.20
C MET A 115 -13.30 22.77 -34.91
N THR A 116 -13.66 22.91 -33.63
CA THR A 116 -14.72 23.82 -33.16
C THR A 116 -14.36 24.36 -31.78
N SER A 117 -15.04 25.43 -31.34
CA SER A 117 -14.98 25.93 -29.97
C SER A 117 -15.78 25.03 -29.03
N PHE A 118 -15.23 24.78 -27.83
CA PHE A 118 -15.86 24.00 -26.76
C PHE A 118 -16.07 24.88 -25.52
N GLU A 119 -16.85 25.94 -25.68
CA GLU A 119 -17.18 26.88 -24.60
C GLU A 119 -18.18 26.30 -23.61
N VAL A 120 -17.88 26.49 -22.32
CA VAL A 120 -18.73 26.15 -21.18
C VAL A 120 -18.84 27.36 -20.25
N VAL A 121 -20.00 27.54 -19.64
CA VAL A 121 -20.23 28.64 -18.69
C VAL A 121 -19.62 28.30 -17.34
N ASN A 122 -19.81 27.06 -16.89
CA ASN A 122 -19.30 26.58 -15.62
C ASN A 122 -18.74 25.16 -15.76
N LEU A 123 -17.71 24.89 -14.96
CA LEU A 123 -17.11 23.58 -14.80
C LEU A 123 -16.86 23.32 -13.32
N VAL A 124 -17.60 22.37 -12.75
CA VAL A 124 -17.41 21.88 -11.38
C VAL A 124 -16.61 20.58 -11.46
N CYS A 125 -15.51 20.49 -10.71
CA CYS A 125 -14.70 19.27 -10.65
C CYS A 125 -15.37 18.22 -9.73
N PRO A 126 -15.34 16.93 -10.09
CA PRO A 126 -15.73 15.86 -9.19
C PRO A 126 -14.87 15.85 -7.93
N SER A 127 -15.45 15.34 -6.85
CA SER A 127 -14.85 15.15 -5.52
C SER A 127 -15.20 13.76 -5.02
N ASP A 128 -14.57 13.30 -3.94
CA ASP A 128 -14.78 11.94 -3.41
C ASP A 128 -16.26 11.62 -3.11
N ASP A 129 -17.06 12.63 -2.77
CA ASP A 129 -18.48 12.48 -2.42
C ASP A 129 -19.47 13.00 -3.48
N ASN A 130 -19.01 13.70 -4.52
CA ASN A 130 -19.90 14.34 -5.50
C ASN A 130 -19.35 14.29 -6.92
N TYR A 131 -20.25 14.10 -7.90
CA TYR A 131 -19.93 14.20 -9.32
C TYR A 131 -19.56 15.62 -9.74
N GLY A 132 -18.84 15.74 -10.85
CA GLY A 132 -18.55 17.02 -11.49
C GLY A 132 -19.70 17.45 -12.40
N GLU A 133 -19.74 18.73 -12.76
CA GLU A 133 -20.80 19.28 -13.62
C GLU A 133 -20.21 20.14 -14.74
N ILE A 134 -20.72 19.97 -15.96
CA ILE A 134 -20.44 20.81 -17.12
C ILE A 134 -21.71 21.59 -17.46
N SER A 135 -21.65 22.91 -17.47
CA SER A 135 -22.79 23.76 -17.81
C SER A 135 -22.65 24.36 -19.21
N LEU A 136 -23.58 24.03 -20.10
CA LEU A 136 -23.70 24.60 -21.45
C LEU A 136 -24.85 25.61 -21.50
N GLU A 137 -24.57 26.78 -22.06
CA GLU A 137 -25.56 27.85 -22.21
C GLU A 137 -26.04 27.98 -23.66
N PHE A 138 -27.33 28.24 -23.80
CA PHE A 138 -28.00 28.57 -25.05
C PHE A 138 -28.88 29.79 -24.82
N LYS A 139 -28.67 30.85 -25.60
CA LYS A 139 -29.43 32.10 -25.51
C LYS A 139 -30.36 32.22 -26.71
N TYR A 140 -31.63 32.52 -26.43
CA TYR A 140 -32.68 32.67 -27.45
C TYR A 140 -33.51 33.91 -27.18
N THR A 141 -33.84 34.68 -28.22
CA THR A 141 -34.75 35.81 -28.06
C THR A 141 -36.18 35.32 -27.79
N ASN A 142 -37.00 36.16 -27.15
CA ASN A 142 -38.40 35.80 -26.89
C ASN A 142 -39.18 35.53 -28.19
N GLN A 143 -38.87 36.30 -29.25
CA GLN A 143 -39.47 36.11 -30.56
C GLN A 143 -39.07 34.75 -31.18
N GLU A 144 -37.79 34.39 -31.16
CA GLU A 144 -37.30 33.14 -31.75
C GLU A 144 -37.99 31.91 -31.18
N LEU A 145 -38.18 31.85 -29.85
CA LEU A 145 -38.85 30.74 -29.20
C LEU A 145 -40.36 30.73 -29.50
N LYS A 146 -41.02 31.89 -29.57
CA LYS A 146 -42.46 31.98 -29.86
C LYS A 146 -42.82 31.59 -31.28
N GLU A 147 -41.92 31.77 -32.23
CA GLU A 147 -42.12 31.39 -33.63
C GLU A 147 -42.03 29.87 -33.86
N LYS A 148 -41.56 29.09 -32.89
CA LYS A 148 -41.47 27.62 -33.03
C LYS A 148 -42.74 26.95 -32.55
N ASP A 149 -43.28 26.05 -33.37
CA ASP A 149 -44.44 25.20 -33.01
C ASP A 149 -44.16 24.36 -31.75
N ASN A 150 -42.93 23.88 -31.59
CA ASN A 150 -42.47 23.15 -30.40
C ASN A 150 -41.10 23.66 -29.94
N PRO A 151 -41.07 24.70 -29.08
CA PRO A 151 -39.83 25.33 -28.63
C PRO A 151 -38.92 24.35 -27.87
N LYS A 152 -39.51 23.44 -27.09
CA LYS A 152 -38.76 22.43 -26.33
C LYS A 152 -37.99 21.50 -27.28
N GLN A 153 -38.65 20.93 -28.29
CA GLN A 153 -37.99 20.04 -29.25
C GLN A 153 -36.89 20.76 -30.04
N PHE A 154 -37.09 22.03 -30.36
CA PHE A 154 -36.06 22.86 -31.01
C PHE A 154 -34.82 23.02 -30.11
N VAL A 155 -35.00 23.43 -28.85
CA VAL A 155 -33.90 23.62 -27.89
C VAL A 155 -33.18 22.29 -27.62
N ASP A 156 -33.93 21.20 -27.38
CA ASP A 156 -33.36 19.86 -27.17
C ASP A 156 -32.54 19.39 -28.38
N GLY A 157 -32.98 19.74 -29.59
CA GLY A 157 -32.25 19.47 -30.84
C GLY A 157 -30.94 20.25 -30.95
N GLN A 158 -30.96 21.55 -30.62
CA GLN A 158 -29.75 22.38 -30.59
C GLN A 158 -28.75 21.87 -29.55
N PHE A 159 -29.25 21.53 -28.36
CA PHE A 159 -28.45 20.92 -27.31
C PHE A 159 -27.79 19.64 -27.79
N ARG A 160 -28.56 18.69 -28.34
CA ARG A 160 -28.05 17.40 -28.81
C ARG A 160 -26.97 17.57 -29.88
N ASN A 161 -27.21 18.42 -30.88
CA ASN A 161 -26.26 18.66 -31.97
C ASN A 161 -24.91 19.20 -31.44
N LYS A 162 -24.96 20.15 -30.50
CA LYS A 162 -23.76 20.69 -29.86
C LYS A 162 -23.09 19.62 -28.97
N PHE A 163 -23.87 18.98 -28.10
CA PHE A 163 -23.39 18.02 -27.11
C PHE A 163 -22.76 16.77 -27.74
N ASP A 164 -23.24 16.31 -28.89
CA ASP A 164 -22.63 15.20 -29.63
C ASP A 164 -21.16 15.48 -30.02
N SER A 165 -20.82 16.74 -30.28
CA SER A 165 -19.42 17.13 -30.53
C SER A 165 -18.57 17.02 -29.26
N TYR A 166 -19.12 17.38 -28.10
CA TYR A 166 -18.43 17.24 -26.80
C TYR A 166 -18.20 15.76 -26.49
N LYS A 167 -19.22 14.91 -26.69
CA LYS A 167 -19.10 13.46 -26.50
C LYS A 167 -17.99 12.86 -27.36
N LYS A 168 -17.95 13.23 -28.64
CA LYS A 168 -16.90 12.75 -29.56
C LYS A 168 -15.51 13.24 -29.15
N MET A 169 -15.37 14.51 -28.79
CA MET A 169 -14.08 15.06 -28.33
C MET A 169 -13.60 14.35 -27.06
N ILE A 170 -14.49 14.15 -26.08
CA ILE A 170 -14.21 13.39 -24.86
C ILE A 170 -13.81 11.95 -25.19
N GLY A 171 -14.48 11.31 -26.15
CA GLY A 171 -14.12 9.98 -26.64
C GLY A 171 -12.69 9.90 -27.17
N TYR A 172 -12.22 10.92 -27.90
CA TYR A 172 -10.83 10.98 -28.37
C TYR A 172 -9.84 11.14 -27.22
N VAL A 173 -10.13 12.01 -26.25
CA VAL A 173 -9.30 12.14 -25.04
C VAL A 173 -9.24 10.81 -24.29
N ASN A 174 -10.39 10.20 -24.01
CA ASN A 174 -10.48 8.94 -23.28
C ASN A 174 -9.70 7.81 -23.97
N SER A 175 -9.79 7.71 -25.30
CA SER A 175 -9.05 6.69 -26.06
C SER A 175 -7.54 6.81 -25.89
N GLU A 176 -7.00 8.04 -25.87
CA GLU A 176 -5.58 8.26 -25.61
C GLU A 176 -5.19 7.96 -24.16
N ILE A 177 -6.06 8.26 -23.21
CA ILE A 177 -5.85 7.96 -21.79
C ILE A 177 -5.89 6.46 -21.51
N GLU A 178 -6.79 5.71 -22.15
CA GLU A 178 -6.85 4.25 -22.06
C GLU A 178 -5.57 3.61 -22.64
N SER A 179 -5.11 4.11 -23.78
CA SER A 179 -3.82 3.70 -24.37
C SER A 179 -2.65 4.02 -23.45
N PHE A 180 -2.66 5.21 -22.82
CA PHE A 180 -1.65 5.57 -21.82
C PHE A 180 -1.67 4.63 -20.61
N ASN A 181 -2.83 4.44 -19.97
CA ASN A 181 -3.02 3.62 -18.78
C ASN A 181 -2.64 2.15 -19.03
N SER A 182 -2.96 1.60 -20.20
CA SER A 182 -2.54 0.24 -20.57
C SER A 182 -1.02 0.12 -20.72
N SER A 183 -0.36 1.16 -21.25
CA SER A 183 1.10 1.17 -21.44
C SER A 183 1.93 1.53 -20.20
N ILE A 184 1.31 2.12 -19.17
CA ILE A 184 2.06 2.72 -18.05
C ILE A 184 2.84 1.65 -17.26
N ARG A 185 2.22 0.48 -17.02
CA ARG A 185 2.82 -0.62 -16.26
C ARG A 185 4.10 -1.12 -16.91
N ASP A 186 4.05 -1.39 -18.21
CA ASP A 186 5.19 -1.87 -18.97
C ASP A 186 6.34 -0.84 -19.01
N LYS A 187 6.00 0.44 -19.15
CA LYS A 187 6.99 1.53 -19.10
C LYS A 187 7.66 1.64 -17.72
N ILE A 188 6.89 1.50 -16.63
CA ILE A 188 7.45 1.49 -15.26
C ILE A 188 8.40 0.30 -15.10
N LYS A 189 7.98 -0.91 -15.51
CA LYS A 189 8.85 -2.12 -15.49
C LYS A 189 10.14 -1.90 -16.28
N HIS A 190 10.05 -1.25 -17.43
CA HIS A 190 11.22 -0.91 -18.23
C HIS A 190 12.18 0.03 -17.47
N TYR A 191 11.68 1.11 -16.87
CA TYR A 191 12.52 2.05 -16.11
C TYR A 191 13.18 1.43 -14.87
N LEU A 192 12.46 0.57 -14.15
CA LEU A 192 13.01 -0.19 -13.02
C LEU A 192 14.16 -1.10 -13.47
N ASN A 193 13.96 -1.85 -14.56
CA ASN A 193 14.99 -2.71 -15.13
C ASN A 193 16.22 -1.93 -15.63
N GLU A 194 16.02 -0.80 -16.30
CA GLU A 194 17.12 0.06 -16.73
C GLU A 194 17.93 0.60 -15.52
N ARG A 195 17.24 1.00 -14.44
CA ARG A 195 17.93 1.46 -13.22
C ARG A 195 18.67 0.32 -12.51
N ARG A 196 18.11 -0.89 -12.52
CA ARG A 196 18.72 -2.09 -11.95
C ARG A 196 19.99 -2.49 -12.71
N LYS A 197 19.95 -2.53 -14.04
CA LYS A 197 21.13 -2.80 -14.87
C LYS A 197 22.26 -1.84 -14.56
N LYS A 198 21.98 -0.53 -14.47
CA LYS A 198 22.98 0.47 -14.08
C LYS A 198 23.63 0.19 -12.71
N ALA A 199 22.86 -0.27 -11.73
CA ALA A 199 23.38 -0.63 -10.40
C ALA A 199 24.30 -1.86 -10.48
N THR A 200 23.90 -2.88 -11.23
CA THR A 200 24.69 -4.10 -11.42
C THR A 200 25.98 -3.85 -12.20
N ASP A 201 25.92 -3.04 -13.27
CA ASP A 201 27.08 -2.67 -14.07
C ASP A 201 28.11 -1.88 -13.24
N TYR A 202 27.64 -0.99 -12.36
CA TYR A 202 28.51 -0.23 -11.46
C TYR A 202 29.30 -1.15 -10.51
N GLU A 203 28.65 -2.15 -9.92
CA GLU A 203 29.33 -3.12 -9.05
C GLU A 203 30.32 -3.99 -9.81
N MET A 204 29.93 -4.50 -10.99
CA MET A 204 30.82 -5.32 -11.82
C MET A 204 32.08 -4.54 -12.22
N ILE A 205 31.96 -3.24 -12.49
CA ILE A 205 33.08 -2.35 -12.79
C ILE A 205 33.90 -2.06 -11.52
N SER A 206 33.26 -1.81 -10.38
CA SER A 206 33.94 -1.57 -9.10
C SER A 206 34.76 -2.78 -8.64
N GLU A 207 34.24 -4.00 -8.80
CA GLU A 207 34.95 -5.25 -8.52
C GLU A 207 36.14 -5.44 -9.46
N LYS A 208 35.96 -5.19 -10.77
CA LYS A 208 37.04 -5.29 -11.76
C LYS A 208 38.16 -4.27 -11.55
N LEU A 209 37.86 -3.12 -10.93
CA LEU A 209 38.82 -2.04 -10.71
C LEU A 209 39.57 -2.14 -9.37
N ASN A 210 39.29 -3.13 -8.50
CA ASN A 210 39.91 -3.26 -7.16
C ASN A 210 39.83 -1.96 -6.32
N ILE A 211 38.79 -1.15 -6.52
CA ILE A 211 38.61 0.10 -5.75
C ILE A 211 37.81 -0.26 -4.49
N PRO A 212 38.37 -0.09 -3.27
CA PRO A 212 37.62 -0.32 -2.05
C PRO A 212 36.46 0.69 -1.96
N LEU A 213 35.23 0.18 -1.80
CA LEU A 213 34.02 0.97 -1.59
C LEU A 213 34.18 1.82 -0.31
N GLN A 214 34.47 3.11 -0.47
CA GLN A 214 34.41 4.04 0.65
C GLN A 214 32.94 4.33 0.99
N MET A 215 32.48 3.82 2.13
CA MET A 215 31.27 4.31 2.79
C MET A 215 31.49 5.78 3.17
N SER A 216 30.60 6.67 2.73
CA SER A 216 30.75 8.10 3.03
C SER A 216 30.64 8.38 4.53
N SER A 217 31.72 8.88 5.10
CA SER A 217 31.77 9.58 6.37
C SER A 217 31.12 10.97 6.21
N ASN A 218 29.92 11.17 6.74
CA ASN A 218 29.42 12.47 7.20
C ASN A 218 28.08 12.34 7.98
N ALA A 219 28.19 12.25 9.29
CA ALA A 219 27.33 12.95 10.25
C ALA A 219 28.25 13.94 10.99
N PRO A 220 27.85 15.17 11.42
CA PRO A 220 26.65 15.40 12.27
C PRO A 220 25.95 16.80 12.16
N ASN A 221 24.92 17.00 13.02
CA ASN A 221 24.20 18.22 13.42
C ASN A 221 23.08 18.71 12.46
N ILE A 222 21.83 18.99 12.86
CA ILE A 222 21.27 19.69 14.05
C ILE A 222 19.80 19.23 14.24
N SER A 223 19.33 19.05 15.48
CA SER A 223 17.89 18.89 15.84
C SER A 223 17.12 20.22 15.72
N PRO A 224 15.85 20.23 15.29
CA PRO A 224 14.85 20.88 16.17
C PRO A 224 13.45 20.22 16.20
N ILE A 225 12.94 20.07 17.43
CA ILE A 225 11.57 20.27 17.98
C ILE A 225 10.39 19.46 17.35
N PRO A 226 9.56 18.76 18.17
CA PRO A 226 8.48 17.91 17.70
C PRO A 226 7.23 18.71 17.33
N LEU A 227 6.69 18.51 16.13
CA LEU A 227 5.35 18.96 15.75
C LEU A 227 4.34 17.83 16.04
N LYS A 228 3.45 18.09 16.99
CA LYS A 228 2.26 17.28 17.27
C LYS A 228 1.33 17.35 16.04
N ARG A 229 1.12 16.23 15.35
CA ARG A 229 0.26 16.16 14.15
C ARG A 229 -1.17 15.79 14.55
N ILE A 230 -2.10 16.61 14.10
CA ILE A 230 -3.55 16.37 14.14
C ILE A 230 -3.87 15.17 13.23
N GLU A 231 -4.64 14.22 13.74
CA GLU A 231 -5.16 13.09 12.97
C GLU A 231 -5.99 13.57 11.78
N ARG A 232 -5.71 12.99 10.60
CA ARG A 232 -6.61 12.98 9.45
C ARG A 232 -6.55 11.58 8.84
N LEU A 233 -7.73 11.00 8.61
CA LEU A 233 -7.99 9.71 7.96
C LEU A 233 -7.47 9.65 6.51
N PRO A 234 -7.40 8.46 5.88
CA PRO A 234 -6.20 7.98 5.19
C PRO A 234 -6.07 8.48 3.74
N LYS A 235 -4.86 8.89 3.37
CA LYS A 235 -4.36 8.85 2.00
C LYS A 235 -3.46 7.63 1.86
N VAL A 236 -3.63 6.88 0.77
CA VAL A 236 -2.77 5.74 0.38
C VAL A 236 -1.31 6.08 0.66
N SER A 237 -0.68 5.31 1.54
CA SER A 237 0.66 5.57 2.03
C SER A 237 1.69 5.34 0.93
N LEU A 238 2.70 6.21 0.87
CA LEU A 238 4.00 5.91 0.26
C LEU A 238 4.39 4.46 0.65
N PRO A 239 4.81 3.59 -0.30
CA PRO A 239 5.40 2.32 0.05
C PRO A 239 6.58 2.65 0.96
N GLN A 240 6.41 2.31 2.23
CA GLN A 240 7.47 2.48 3.20
C GLN A 240 8.63 1.65 2.70
N ASN A 241 9.83 2.24 2.64
CA ASN A 241 11.06 1.47 2.58
C ASN A 241 11.02 0.51 3.77
N ARG A 242 10.53 -0.71 3.57
CA ARG A 242 10.76 -1.77 4.52
C ARG A 242 12.27 -2.01 4.48
N PRO A 243 12.98 -1.93 5.61
CA PRO A 243 14.32 -2.50 5.67
C PRO A 243 14.20 -3.94 5.17
N VAL A 244 15.03 -4.28 4.19
CA VAL A 244 15.27 -5.61 3.60
C VAL A 244 14.39 -6.68 4.22
N PRO A 245 13.38 -7.23 3.52
CA PRO A 245 12.70 -8.37 4.08
C PRO A 245 13.76 -9.47 4.20
N LYS A 246 14.05 -9.84 5.45
CA LYS A 246 14.44 -11.21 5.80
C LYS A 246 13.25 -12.08 5.42
N GLU A 247 13.05 -12.28 4.12
CA GLU A 247 11.79 -12.75 3.55
C GLU A 247 11.67 -14.26 3.67
N TYR A 248 11.96 -14.77 4.86
CA TYR A 248 11.72 -16.14 5.31
C TYR A 248 11.52 -16.24 6.82
N SER A 249 11.71 -15.16 7.60
CA SER A 249 11.56 -15.18 9.06
C SER A 249 10.27 -14.49 9.50
N ILE A 250 9.55 -15.06 10.45
CA ILE A 250 8.40 -14.44 11.12
C ILE A 250 8.72 -12.98 11.53
N SER A 251 7.76 -12.06 11.46
CA SER A 251 7.97 -10.66 11.86
C SER A 251 8.30 -10.53 13.36
N ASP A 252 8.95 -9.45 13.80
CA ASP A 252 9.22 -9.24 15.23
C ASP A 252 7.92 -9.09 16.04
N SER A 253 6.89 -8.48 15.44
CA SER A 253 5.56 -8.36 16.05
C SER A 253 4.87 -9.72 16.21
N ASP A 254 4.90 -10.56 15.18
CA ASP A 254 4.24 -11.88 15.23
C ASP A 254 4.99 -12.82 16.16
N TYR A 255 6.33 -12.81 16.15
CA TYR A 255 7.15 -13.56 17.11
C TYR A 255 6.85 -13.18 18.56
N LYS A 256 6.78 -11.88 18.86
CA LYS A 256 6.40 -11.40 20.19
C LYS A 256 4.97 -11.81 20.54
N ASN A 257 4.05 -11.75 19.57
CA ASN A 257 2.66 -12.13 19.81
C ASN A 257 2.49 -13.64 20.06
N ILE A 258 3.18 -14.51 19.30
CA ILE A 258 3.24 -15.96 19.54
C ILE A 258 3.76 -16.23 20.96
N ASN A 259 4.92 -15.66 21.31
CA ASN A 259 5.49 -15.84 22.64
C ASN A 259 4.55 -15.34 23.75
N ARG A 260 3.83 -14.25 23.52
CA ARG A 260 2.81 -13.76 24.45
C ARG A 260 1.67 -14.74 24.63
N ILE A 261 1.15 -15.33 23.55
CA ILE A 261 0.07 -16.34 23.62
C ILE A 261 0.55 -17.60 24.34
N ILE A 262 1.75 -18.10 24.03
CA ILE A 262 2.38 -19.22 24.73
C ILE A 262 2.49 -18.89 26.23
N HIS A 263 2.97 -17.70 26.56
CA HIS A 263 3.11 -17.26 27.95
C HIS A 263 1.77 -17.24 28.68
N THR A 264 0.73 -16.63 28.10
CA THR A 264 -0.62 -16.63 28.68
C THR A 264 -1.17 -18.04 28.87
N SER A 265 -0.99 -18.92 27.88
CA SER A 265 -1.43 -20.32 27.97
C SER A 265 -0.72 -21.05 29.11
N CYS A 266 0.60 -20.93 29.22
CA CYS A 266 1.37 -21.64 30.23
C CYS A 266 1.18 -21.08 31.65
N THR A 267 0.99 -19.77 31.81
CA THR A 267 0.63 -19.19 33.11
C THR A 267 -0.71 -19.74 33.63
N ALA A 268 -1.71 -19.92 32.74
CA ALA A 268 -2.96 -20.58 33.12
C ALA A 268 -2.74 -22.05 33.53
N MET A 269 -1.72 -22.72 32.98
CA MET A 269 -1.34 -24.08 33.39
C MET A 269 -0.68 -24.11 34.77
N GLU A 270 0.14 -23.10 35.12
CA GLU A 270 0.71 -22.95 36.47
C GLU A 270 -0.41 -22.73 37.52
N ASP A 271 -1.38 -21.86 37.24
CA ASP A 271 -2.53 -21.59 38.11
C ASP A 271 -3.37 -22.86 38.39
N THR A 272 -3.32 -23.82 37.46
CA THR A 272 -4.04 -25.09 37.53
C THR A 272 -3.11 -26.30 37.53
N ALA A 273 -1.93 -26.16 38.17
CA ALA A 273 -0.86 -27.16 38.20
C ALA A 273 -1.32 -28.59 38.54
N ARG A 274 -2.31 -28.75 39.42
CA ARG A 274 -2.88 -30.08 39.78
C ARG A 274 -3.41 -30.87 38.57
N THR A 275 -3.94 -30.16 37.57
CA THR A 275 -4.47 -30.74 36.33
C THR A 275 -3.32 -31.03 35.36
N PHE A 276 -2.47 -30.04 35.12
CA PHE A 276 -1.43 -30.09 34.10
C PHE A 276 -0.21 -30.93 34.49
N ASN A 277 0.03 -31.16 35.79
CA ASN A 277 1.06 -32.09 36.25
C ASN A 277 0.81 -33.54 35.80
N LYS A 278 -0.45 -33.91 35.53
CA LYS A 278 -0.82 -35.30 35.18
C LYS A 278 -0.61 -35.66 33.72
N ILE A 279 -0.51 -34.67 32.84
CA ILE A 279 -0.40 -34.89 31.39
C ILE A 279 1.06 -34.76 30.91
N GLY A 280 1.40 -35.44 29.82
CA GLY A 280 2.77 -35.51 29.29
C GLY A 280 3.19 -34.28 28.50
N GLU A 281 4.42 -34.32 27.99
CA GLU A 281 5.04 -33.25 27.20
C GLU A 281 4.26 -32.98 25.89
N GLU A 282 3.79 -34.04 25.23
CA GLU A 282 3.04 -33.95 23.97
C GLU A 282 1.66 -33.32 24.19
N GLU A 283 0.96 -33.69 25.27
CA GLU A 283 -0.35 -33.11 25.58
C GLU A 283 -0.25 -31.63 26.00
N LEU A 284 0.79 -31.26 26.74
CA LEU A 284 1.06 -29.85 27.07
C LEU A 284 1.29 -29.02 25.80
N ARG A 285 2.06 -29.57 24.85
CA ARG A 285 2.30 -28.95 23.54
C ARG A 285 1.00 -28.77 22.76
N ASP A 286 0.16 -29.81 22.67
CA ASP A 286 -1.08 -29.76 21.90
C ASP A 286 -2.05 -28.69 22.41
N ILE A 287 -2.06 -28.45 23.73
CA ILE A 287 -2.85 -27.37 24.34
C ILE A 287 -2.30 -25.99 23.95
N ILE A 288 -0.98 -25.81 23.88
CA ILE A 288 -0.37 -24.57 23.38
C ILE A 288 -0.74 -24.34 21.91
N ILE A 289 -0.66 -25.39 21.08
CA ILE A 289 -1.04 -25.33 19.65
C ILE A 289 -2.51 -24.94 19.51
N SER A 290 -3.40 -25.53 20.31
CA SER A 290 -4.83 -25.19 20.32
C SER A 290 -5.06 -23.71 20.65
N ASN A 291 -4.32 -23.15 21.61
CA ASN A 291 -4.42 -21.73 21.96
C ASN A 291 -3.83 -20.81 20.88
N LEU A 292 -2.75 -21.21 20.21
CA LEU A 292 -2.20 -20.45 19.08
C LEU A 292 -3.18 -20.43 17.90
N SER A 293 -3.90 -21.53 17.67
CA SER A 293 -4.85 -21.67 16.55
C SER A 293 -6.04 -20.71 16.65
N THR A 294 -6.44 -20.28 17.85
CA THR A 294 -7.55 -19.31 18.03
C THR A 294 -7.20 -17.91 17.57
N HIS A 295 -5.90 -17.56 17.53
CA HIS A 295 -5.41 -16.25 17.13
C HIS A 295 -4.90 -16.22 15.68
N TYR A 296 -4.57 -17.38 15.12
CA TYR A 296 -3.98 -17.54 13.78
C TYR A 296 -4.77 -18.54 12.93
N ILE A 297 -6.09 -18.33 12.85
CA ILE A 297 -7.16 -19.25 12.39
C ILE A 297 -6.95 -19.85 10.96
N GLN A 298 -6.01 -19.35 10.16
CA GLN A 298 -5.67 -19.91 8.83
C GLN A 298 -4.18 -20.29 8.64
N GLN A 299 -3.35 -20.25 9.70
CA GLN A 299 -1.89 -20.41 9.61
C GLN A 299 -1.31 -21.40 10.63
N VAL A 300 -2.16 -22.07 11.41
CA VAL A 300 -1.75 -23.13 12.34
C VAL A 300 -2.44 -24.42 11.91
N THR A 301 -1.78 -25.18 11.03
CA THR A 301 -2.22 -26.53 10.68
C THR A 301 -1.55 -27.54 11.59
N GLY A 302 -2.35 -28.26 12.38
CA GLY A 302 -1.88 -29.39 13.20
C GLY A 302 -1.47 -30.62 12.38
N GLU A 303 -1.70 -30.64 11.07
CA GLU A 303 -1.36 -31.76 10.19
C GLU A 303 -0.79 -31.27 8.86
N THR A 304 0.52 -30.98 8.83
CA THR A 304 1.34 -31.20 7.63
C THR A 304 2.65 -31.85 8.06
N PHE A 305 2.53 -33.13 8.44
CA PHE A 305 3.65 -33.98 8.85
C PHE A 305 4.64 -34.22 7.70
N ARG A 306 5.74 -33.45 7.66
CA ARG A 306 7.04 -34.00 7.29
C ARG A 306 7.78 -34.32 8.59
N LYS A 307 7.82 -35.60 8.97
CA LYS A 307 8.53 -36.16 10.13
C LYS A 307 9.92 -35.54 10.33
N VAL A 308 10.06 -34.62 11.29
CA VAL A 308 11.29 -34.44 12.08
C VAL A 308 10.84 -33.89 13.46
N GLY A 309 11.16 -34.61 14.55
CA GLY A 309 10.82 -34.26 15.94
C GLY A 309 9.40 -34.66 16.40
N LYS A 310 9.25 -35.21 17.60
CA LYS A 310 7.93 -35.58 18.18
C LYS A 310 7.30 -34.47 19.02
N THR A 311 8.04 -33.43 19.38
CA THR A 311 7.73 -32.51 20.50
C THR A 311 7.73 -31.03 20.11
N ASP A 312 7.74 -30.75 18.81
CA ASP A 312 8.07 -29.42 18.28
C ASP A 312 6.77 -28.67 17.91
N ILE A 313 6.68 -27.38 18.25
CA ILE A 313 5.64 -26.44 17.84
C ILE A 313 6.14 -25.73 16.58
N HIS A 314 5.43 -25.88 15.47
CA HIS A 314 5.80 -25.23 14.22
C HIS A 314 4.67 -24.34 13.73
N VAL A 315 4.96 -23.05 13.51
CA VAL A 315 4.01 -22.11 12.89
C VAL A 315 4.55 -21.73 11.51
N SER A 316 3.77 -22.04 10.48
CA SER A 316 4.12 -21.80 9.09
C SER A 316 3.34 -20.63 8.50
N PHE A 317 4.01 -19.79 7.74
CA PHE A 317 3.39 -18.70 6.98
C PHE A 317 3.69 -18.97 5.50
N GLU A 318 2.65 -18.91 4.64
CA GLU A 318 2.77 -19.06 3.18
C GLU A 318 3.65 -20.25 2.72
N ASN A 319 3.37 -21.44 3.27
CA ASN A 319 4.06 -22.70 2.97
C ASN A 319 5.55 -22.80 3.39
N LYS A 320 6.03 -21.99 4.34
CA LYS A 320 7.40 -22.09 4.89
C LYS A 320 7.42 -22.02 6.43
N SER A 321 8.37 -22.74 7.04
CA SER A 321 8.70 -22.63 8.47
C SER A 321 9.02 -21.19 8.82
N ALA A 322 8.34 -20.62 9.81
CA ALA A 322 8.62 -19.26 10.26
C ALA A 322 8.90 -19.17 11.77
N PHE A 323 8.41 -20.14 12.56
CA PHE A 323 8.64 -20.22 14.00
C PHE A 323 8.77 -21.68 14.44
N ILE A 324 9.79 -21.95 15.26
CA ILE A 324 10.04 -23.27 15.85
C ILE A 324 10.06 -23.14 17.37
N GLY A 325 9.16 -23.84 18.04
CA GLY A 325 9.12 -23.98 19.49
C GLY A 325 9.44 -25.42 19.90
N GLU A 326 10.13 -25.61 21.02
CA GLU A 326 10.37 -26.92 21.63
C GLU A 326 9.77 -26.92 23.02
N CYS A 327 8.94 -27.92 23.33
CA CYS A 327 8.47 -28.18 24.69
C CYS A 327 9.32 -29.26 25.35
N LYS A 328 9.76 -29.05 26.60
CA LYS A 328 10.48 -30.05 27.39
C LYS A 328 10.04 -30.08 28.84
N ILE A 329 9.98 -31.27 29.44
CA ILE A 329 9.91 -31.42 30.90
C ILE A 329 11.31 -31.30 31.50
N TRP A 330 11.47 -30.46 32.52
CA TRP A 330 12.75 -30.26 33.21
C TRP A 330 13.25 -31.55 33.89
N HIS A 331 14.43 -32.01 33.49
CA HIS A 331 15.16 -33.12 34.12
C HIS A 331 16.62 -32.74 34.47
N GLY A 332 16.95 -31.45 34.44
CA GLY A 332 18.29 -30.92 34.71
C GLY A 332 18.92 -30.22 33.51
N ILE A 333 20.06 -29.56 33.77
CA ILE A 333 20.72 -28.67 32.80
C ILE A 333 21.17 -29.39 31.52
N LYS A 334 21.55 -30.67 31.60
CA LYS A 334 21.94 -31.45 30.42
C LYS A 334 20.79 -31.59 29.42
N ASN A 335 19.57 -31.85 29.91
CA ASN A 335 18.39 -31.96 29.06
C ASN A 335 18.00 -30.61 28.43
N PHE A 336 18.20 -29.52 29.17
CA PHE A 336 18.03 -28.17 28.65
C PHE A 336 19.04 -27.86 27.52
N GLU A 337 20.31 -28.22 27.69
CA GLU A 337 21.33 -28.06 26.65
C GLU A 337 21.05 -28.90 25.41
N GLU A 338 20.57 -30.14 25.59
CA GLU A 338 20.13 -31.02 24.49
C GLU A 338 18.96 -30.40 23.72
N ALA A 339 17.99 -29.82 24.42
CA ALA A 339 16.85 -29.15 23.80
C ALA A 339 17.26 -27.93 22.97
N ILE A 340 18.21 -27.12 23.46
CA ILE A 340 18.77 -26.00 22.69
C ILE A 340 19.52 -26.52 21.47
N LYS A 341 20.33 -27.58 21.60
CA LYS A 341 21.01 -28.21 20.45
C LYS A 341 20.01 -28.74 19.42
N GLN A 342 18.90 -29.31 19.87
CA GLN A 342 17.81 -29.80 19.02
C GLN A 342 17.15 -28.64 18.25
N LEU A 343 16.77 -27.55 18.93
CA LEU A 343 16.24 -26.33 18.31
C LEU A 343 17.20 -25.75 17.26
N MET A 344 18.50 -25.71 17.57
CA MET A 344 19.53 -25.27 16.63
C MET A 344 19.67 -26.24 15.45
N GLY A 345 19.51 -27.55 15.68
CA GLY A 345 19.53 -28.57 14.63
C GLY A 345 18.39 -28.43 13.62
N TYR A 346 17.21 -27.97 14.05
CA TYR A 346 16.07 -27.72 13.18
C TYR A 346 16.12 -26.40 12.44
N SER A 347 16.82 -25.42 13.00
CA SER A 347 16.93 -24.09 12.40
C SER A 347 17.75 -24.18 11.10
N THR A 348 17.11 -23.97 9.94
CA THR A 348 17.84 -23.78 8.68
C THR A 348 18.42 -22.36 8.63
N TRP A 349 19.26 -22.02 7.63
CA TRP A 349 19.76 -20.65 7.39
C TRP A 349 18.66 -19.59 7.17
N LYS A 350 17.37 -19.99 7.23
CA LYS A 350 16.20 -19.12 7.10
C LYS A 350 15.43 -18.93 8.40
N ASP A 351 15.62 -19.78 9.42
CA ASP A 351 14.83 -19.82 10.66
C ASP A 351 15.59 -19.15 11.82
N THR A 352 15.38 -17.85 12.04
CA THR A 352 16.15 -17.05 13.03
C THR A 352 15.41 -16.76 14.33
N LYS A 353 14.25 -17.39 14.58
CA LYS A 353 13.37 -17.10 15.73
C LYS A 353 12.74 -18.37 16.30
N THR A 354 13.12 -18.68 17.53
CA THR A 354 12.81 -19.96 18.19
C THR A 354 12.39 -19.76 19.63
N SER A 355 11.66 -20.72 20.20
CA SER A 355 11.29 -20.69 21.62
C SER A 355 11.51 -22.04 22.30
N LEU A 356 12.04 -22.02 23.52
CA LEU A 356 12.17 -23.19 24.37
C LEU A 356 11.23 -23.04 25.57
N ILE A 357 10.26 -23.94 25.69
CA ILE A 357 9.27 -23.96 26.75
C ILE A 357 9.59 -25.13 27.69
N ILE A 358 10.00 -24.82 28.91
CA ILE A 358 10.36 -25.80 29.93
C ILE A 358 9.26 -25.89 30.99
N PHE A 359 8.85 -27.12 31.31
CA PHE A 359 7.89 -27.41 32.39
C PHE A 359 8.59 -28.12 33.55
N ASN A 360 8.58 -27.51 34.73
CA ASN A 360 8.99 -28.16 35.95
C ASN A 360 7.80 -28.90 36.58
N LYS A 361 7.93 -30.23 36.76
CA LYS A 361 6.87 -31.08 37.31
C LYS A 361 7.17 -31.68 38.68
N LYS A 362 8.44 -31.64 39.10
CA LYS A 362 8.95 -32.46 40.21
C LYS A 362 9.82 -31.68 41.19
N ASN A 363 10.61 -30.71 40.73
CA ASN A 363 11.54 -30.02 41.61
C ASN A 363 10.80 -28.94 42.39
N LYS A 364 10.74 -29.08 43.72
CA LYS A 364 10.07 -28.08 44.57
C LYS A 364 10.87 -26.79 44.73
N ASP A 365 12.16 -26.80 44.42
CA ASP A 365 13.00 -25.61 44.41
C ASP A 365 13.08 -25.02 42.99
N PHE A 366 12.03 -24.32 42.59
CA PHE A 366 11.98 -23.64 41.29
C PHE A 366 13.03 -22.52 41.18
N GLY A 367 13.41 -21.90 42.29
CA GLY A 367 14.45 -20.88 42.35
C GLY A 367 15.81 -21.41 41.89
N SER A 368 16.17 -22.62 42.32
CA SER A 368 17.40 -23.29 41.88
C SER A 368 17.44 -23.52 40.36
N ILE A 369 16.31 -23.87 39.75
CA ILE A 369 16.20 -24.08 38.30
C ILE A 369 16.45 -22.77 37.56
N ARG A 370 15.81 -21.69 38.01
CA ARG A 370 15.97 -20.35 37.41
C ARG A 370 17.42 -19.89 37.47
N LEU A 371 18.10 -20.05 38.60
CA LEU A 371 19.51 -19.67 38.75
C LEU A 371 20.43 -20.48 37.83
N VAL A 372 20.19 -21.78 37.69
CA VAL A 372 20.99 -22.65 36.83
C VAL A 372 20.82 -22.26 35.35
N ILE A 373 19.58 -22.00 34.90
CA ILE A 373 19.31 -21.56 33.53
C ILE A 373 19.84 -20.15 33.28
N GLU A 374 19.67 -19.21 34.22
CA GLU A 374 20.18 -17.85 34.09
C GLU A 374 21.71 -17.84 33.99
N LYS A 375 22.40 -18.66 34.78
CA LYS A 375 23.85 -18.86 34.67
C LYS A 375 24.23 -19.37 33.29
N TRP A 376 23.53 -20.39 32.79
CA TRP A 376 23.79 -20.93 31.46
C TRP A 376 23.60 -19.86 30.37
N ILE A 377 22.52 -19.07 30.44
CA ILE A 377 22.23 -18.00 29.48
C ILE A 377 23.34 -16.95 29.48
N LYS A 378 23.82 -16.54 30.67
CA LYS A 378 24.93 -15.61 30.82
C LYS A 378 26.22 -16.10 30.16
N ASP A 379 26.51 -17.40 30.31
CA ASP A 379 27.76 -17.99 29.82
C ASP A 379 27.72 -18.30 28.31
N ASN A 380 26.54 -18.53 27.72
CA ASN A 380 26.40 -19.09 26.37
C ASN A 380 25.72 -18.17 25.35
N THR A 381 25.16 -17.03 25.75
CA THR A 381 24.46 -16.10 24.83
C THR A 381 25.27 -14.85 24.55
N LYS A 382 25.14 -14.31 23.32
CA LYS A 382 25.80 -13.06 22.90
C LYS A 382 25.17 -11.85 23.58
N ARG A 383 23.84 -11.87 23.71
CA ARG A 383 23.02 -10.87 24.41
C ARG A 383 21.81 -11.58 25.00
N TYR A 384 21.34 -11.11 26.15
CA TYR A 384 20.07 -11.53 26.70
C TYR A 384 19.38 -10.37 27.42
N SER A 385 18.06 -10.43 27.50
CA SER A 385 17.24 -9.57 28.34
C SER A 385 16.20 -10.44 29.05
N GLN A 386 15.97 -10.14 30.32
CA GLN A 386 14.94 -10.80 31.11
C GLN A 386 13.67 -9.95 31.08
N GLU A 387 12.61 -10.46 30.47
CA GLU A 387 11.32 -9.74 30.41
C GLU A 387 10.53 -9.94 31.69
N ASN A 388 10.49 -11.19 32.17
CA ASN A 388 9.85 -11.61 33.40
C ASN A 388 10.77 -12.55 34.18
N ALA A 389 10.42 -12.81 35.44
CA ALA A 389 11.13 -13.74 36.31
C ALA A 389 11.50 -15.07 35.62
N ASN A 390 10.62 -15.60 34.77
CA ASN A 390 10.77 -16.92 34.14
C ASN A 390 10.90 -16.87 32.61
N VAL A 391 11.12 -15.68 32.03
CA VAL A 391 11.19 -15.49 30.56
C VAL A 391 12.43 -14.68 30.20
N TRP A 392 13.26 -15.27 29.33
CA TRP A 392 14.48 -14.66 28.81
C TRP A 392 14.40 -14.58 27.28
N GLN A 393 14.71 -13.41 26.73
CA GLN A 393 14.99 -13.24 25.30
C GLN A 393 16.50 -13.29 25.12
N CYS A 394 16.97 -14.20 24.28
CA CYS A 394 18.39 -14.48 24.08
C CYS A 394 18.75 -14.35 22.60
N VAL A 395 19.96 -13.88 22.34
CA VAL A 395 20.59 -13.92 21.02
C VAL A 395 21.77 -14.88 21.08
N LEU A 396 21.67 -15.99 20.36
CA LEU A 396 22.70 -17.01 20.23
C LEU A 396 23.42 -16.83 18.90
N HIS A 397 24.75 -16.87 18.90
CA HIS A 397 25.53 -16.78 17.67
C HIS A 397 25.92 -18.19 17.22
N ARG A 398 25.46 -18.57 16.02
CA ARG A 398 25.71 -19.89 15.45
C ARG A 398 26.95 -19.83 14.56
N LYS A 399 28.04 -20.47 15.01
CA LYS A 399 29.36 -20.41 14.35
C LYS A 399 29.43 -21.12 12.99
N ASP A 400 28.55 -22.09 12.76
CA ASP A 400 28.49 -22.92 11.54
C ASP A 400 27.91 -22.17 10.34
N ILE A 401 26.91 -21.32 10.56
CA ILE A 401 26.28 -20.48 9.52
C ILE A 401 26.62 -18.99 9.64
N ASN A 402 27.37 -18.61 10.69
CA ASN A 402 27.75 -17.23 11.00
C ASN A 402 26.55 -16.26 11.13
N GLU A 403 25.46 -16.74 11.73
CA GLU A 403 24.23 -15.95 11.95
C GLU A 403 23.81 -15.90 13.42
N ASP A 404 23.06 -14.85 13.76
CA ASP A 404 22.47 -14.66 15.09
C ASP A 404 21.02 -15.21 15.09
N ILE A 405 20.70 -16.07 16.06
CA ILE A 405 19.38 -16.67 16.27
C ILE A 405 18.75 -16.09 17.53
N ASN A 406 17.49 -15.68 17.43
CA ASN A 406 16.69 -15.28 18.58
C ASN A 406 16.07 -16.51 19.23
N LEU A 407 16.30 -16.67 20.52
CA LEU A 407 15.73 -17.73 21.34
C LEU A 407 14.96 -17.11 22.51
N CYS A 408 13.67 -17.40 22.62
CA CYS A 408 12.92 -17.11 23.84
C CYS A 408 12.90 -18.34 24.75
N VAL A 409 13.50 -18.24 25.94
CA VAL A 409 13.46 -19.30 26.95
C VAL A 409 12.38 -18.97 27.97
N MET A 410 11.43 -19.89 28.15
CA MET A 410 10.34 -19.77 29.12
C MET A 410 10.32 -20.99 30.03
N ILE A 411 10.13 -20.78 31.34
CA ILE A 411 10.04 -21.87 32.30
C ILE A 411 8.76 -21.71 33.13
N TYR A 412 8.02 -22.79 33.30
CA TYR A 412 6.78 -22.81 34.06
C TYR A 412 6.81 -23.91 35.12
N ASP A 413 6.35 -23.59 36.33
CA ASP A 413 6.27 -24.53 37.45
C ASP A 413 4.87 -25.11 37.59
N ILE A 414 4.74 -26.39 37.28
CA ILE A 414 3.52 -27.18 37.45
C ILE A 414 3.73 -28.30 38.48
N THR A 415 4.65 -28.12 39.43
CA THR A 415 4.89 -29.07 40.54
C THR A 415 3.72 -29.06 41.53
N ILE A 416 3.39 -30.22 42.11
CA ILE A 416 2.34 -30.39 43.14
C ILE A 416 2.96 -30.55 44.54
#